data_AF-A0A7C5HQ05-F1
#
_entry.id   AF-A0A7C5HQ05-F1
#
_cell.length_a   1.000
_cell.length_b   1.000
_cell.length_c   1.000
_cell.angle_alpha   90.00
_cell.angle_beta   90.00
_cell.angle_gamma   90.00
#
_symmetry.space_group_name_H-M   'P 1'
#
loop_
_entity.id
_entity.type
_entity.pdbx_description
1 polymer ?
#
loop_
_entity_poly.entity_id
_entity_poly.type
_entity_poly.pdbx_seq_one_letter_code
_entity_poly.pdbx_strand_id
1 'polypeptide(L)' 'MAIVKRIEDVPEIDLASSGDAMGARKQLLIGPADHAPTFAVRLFTLEPGGYSP' A
#
# COMPACT_ATOMS: atom_id res chain seq x y z
N MET A 1 -19.48 2.65 11.02
CA MET A 1 -18.64 1.61 11.65
C MET A 1 -17.19 2.06 11.51
N ALA A 2 -16.42 2.08 12.60
CA ALA A 2 -15.00 2.41 12.53
C ALA A 2 -14.21 1.12 12.25
N ILE A 3 -13.28 1.16 11.30
CA ILE A 3 -12.40 0.05 10.96
C ILE A 3 -11.01 0.38 11.50
N VAL A 4 -10.46 -0.52 12.31
CA VAL A 4 -9.11 -0.40 12.87
C VAL A 4 -8.35 -1.66 12.49
N LYS A 5 -7.19 -1.49 11.86
CA LYS A 5 -6.30 -2.57 11.41
C LYS A 5 -4.90 -2.30 11.95
N ARG A 6 -4.15 -3.36 12.22
CA ARG A 6 -2.71 -3.28 12.42
C ARG A 6 -2.00 -3.39 11.09
N ILE A 7 -0.90 -2.67 10.92
CA ILE A 7 -0.21 -2.57 9.62
C ILE A 7 0.39 -3.93 9.27
N GLU A 8 0.92 -4.66 10.25
CA GLU A 8 1.50 -5.99 10.08
C GLU A 8 0.50 -7.05 9.58
N ASP A 9 -0.80 -6.84 9.79
CA ASP A 9 -1.86 -7.75 9.35
C ASP A 9 -2.30 -7.48 7.90
N VAL A 10 -1.80 -6.41 7.26
CA VAL A 10 -2.16 -6.04 5.88
C VAL A 10 -1.11 -6.59 4.90
N PRO A 11 -1.52 -7.35 3.86
CA PRO A 11 -0.57 -7.89 2.89
C PRO A 11 0.23 -6.81 2.17
N GLU A 12 1.53 -7.02 2.09
CA GLU A 12 2.47 -6.16 1.37
C GLU A 12 2.68 -6.68 -0.05
N ILE A 13 2.61 -5.76 -1.02
CA ILE A 13 2.75 -6.07 -2.44
C ILE A 13 4.01 -5.38 -2.96
N ASP A 14 4.91 -6.17 -3.54
CA ASP A 14 6.10 -5.66 -4.23
C ASP A 14 5.71 -4.97 -5.54
N LEU A 15 6.16 -3.73 -5.71
CA LEU A 15 5.88 -2.91 -6.89
C LEU A 15 6.95 -3.02 -7.97
N ALA A 16 8.03 -3.80 -7.78
CA ALA A 16 9.06 -4.02 -8.80
C ALA A 16 8.47 -4.56 -10.13
N SER A 17 7.34 -5.26 -10.06
CA SER A 17 6.65 -5.79 -11.25
C SER A 17 5.93 -4.73 -12.09
N SER A 18 5.71 -3.50 -11.59
CA SER A 18 5.04 -2.44 -12.36
C SER A 18 5.97 -1.64 -13.27
N GLY A 19 7.27 -1.97 -13.32
CA GLY A 19 8.26 -1.38 -14.24
C GLY A 19 8.73 0.03 -13.86
N ASP A 20 7.87 0.83 -13.23
CA ASP A 20 8.14 2.24 -12.92
C ASP A 20 8.66 2.48 -11.49
N ALA A 21 8.61 1.48 -10.61
CA ALA A 21 9.07 1.58 -9.23
C ALA A 21 10.10 0.50 -8.90
N MET A 22 11.13 0.85 -8.13
CA MET A 22 12.21 -0.06 -7.74
C MET A 22 12.39 -0.02 -6.23
N GLY A 23 12.50 -1.18 -5.58
CA GLY A 23 12.66 -1.26 -4.12
C GLY A 23 11.48 -0.64 -3.36
N ALA A 24 10.29 -0.64 -3.96
CA ALA A 24 9.08 -0.06 -3.40
C ALA A 24 8.06 -1.16 -3.11
N ARG A 25 7.46 -1.13 -1.92
CA ARG A 25 6.38 -2.04 -1.53
C ARG A 25 5.17 -1.25 -1.07
N LYS A 26 3.97 -1.83 -1.20
CA LYS A 26 2.70 -1.14 -0.91
C LYS A 26 1.72 -2.03 -0.15
N GLN A 27 1.02 -1.41 0.79
CA GLN A 27 -0.13 -1.98 1.49
C GLN A 27 -1.38 -1.12 1.27
N LEU A 28 -2.51 -1.74 0.93
CA LEU A 28 -3.81 -1.06 0.83
C LEU A 28 -4.51 -1.11 2.19
N LEU A 29 -4.40 -0.03 2.98
CA LEU A 29 -4.93 0.02 4.35
C LEU A 29 -6.45 0.19 4.36
N ILE A 30 -6.95 1.12 3.55
CA ILE A 30 -8.38 1.42 3.37
C ILE A 30 -8.68 1.46 1.89
N GLY A 31 -9.71 0.73 1.46
CA GLY A 31 -10.19 0.78 0.08
C GLY A 31 -11.64 0.30 -0.09
N PRO A 32 -12.04 -0.08 -1.32
CA PRO A 32 -13.41 -0.48 -1.62
C PRO A 32 -13.92 -1.66 -0.77
N ALA A 33 -13.04 -2.59 -0.41
CA ALA A 33 -13.36 -3.72 0.47
C ALA A 33 -13.77 -3.28 1.90
N ASP A 34 -13.40 -2.06 2.29
CA ASP A 34 -13.72 -1.46 3.58
C ASP A 34 -14.94 -0.51 3.52
N HIS A 35 -15.70 -0.54 2.42
CA HIS A 35 -16.78 0.41 2.15
C HIS A 35 -16.31 1.88 2.12
N ALA A 36 -15.09 2.13 1.66
CA ALA A 36 -14.57 3.45 1.34
C ALA A 36 -14.57 3.67 -0.19
N PRO A 37 -15.71 4.12 -0.79
CA PRO A 37 -15.84 4.20 -2.24
C PRO A 37 -15.19 5.44 -2.87
N THR A 38 -14.97 6.50 -2.10
CA THR A 38 -14.51 7.80 -2.62
C THR A 38 -13.02 8.05 -2.45
N PHE A 39 -12.34 7.25 -1.64
CA PHE A 39 -10.91 7.38 -1.41
C PHE A 39 -10.29 6.04 -1.00
N ALA A 40 -8.97 5.98 -1.05
CA ALA A 40 -8.21 4.86 -0.54
C ALA A 40 -6.94 5.36 0.13
N VAL A 41 -6.52 4.67 1.19
CA VAL A 41 -5.30 4.96 1.94
C VAL A 41 -4.31 3.83 1.70
N ARG A 42 -3.09 4.19 1.32
CA ARG A 42 -2.01 3.25 1.03
C ARG A 42 -0.79 3.64 1.82
N LEU A 43 -0.09 2.66 2.35
CA LEU A 43 1.24 2.82 2.90
C LEU A 43 2.23 2.33 1.85
N PHE A 44 3.24 3.15 1.58
CA PHE A 44 4.35 2.80 0.71
C PHE A 44 5.62 2.75 1.55
N THR A 45 6.38 1.68 1.37
CA THR A 45 7.70 1.50 1.96
C THR A 45 8.72 1.55 0.84
N LEU A 46 9.71 2.44 0.96
CA LEU A 46 10.83 2.54 0.05
C LEU A 46 12.09 2.06 0.75
N GLU A 47 12.72 1.04 0.20
CA GLU A 47 14.02 0.57 0.66
C GLU A 47 15.11 1.59 0.32
N PRO A 48 16.26 1.60 1.03
CA PRO A 48 17.40 2.45 0.68
C PRO A 48 17.81 2.27 -0.79
N GLY A 49 17.89 3.37 -1.54
CA GLY A 49 18.17 3.37 -2.98
C GLY A 49 16.95 3.05 -3.87
N GLY A 50 15.76 2.85 -3.28
CA GLY A 50 14.51 2.69 -4.00
C GLY A 50 13.98 3.98 -4.63
N TYR A 51 13.03 3.82 -5.55
CA TYR A 51 12.46 4.88 -6.37
C TYR A 51 10.98 4.63 -6.66
N SER A 52 10.18 5.70 -6.62
CA SER A 52 8.80 5.77 -7.13
C SER A 52 8.60 7.12 -7.82
N PRO A 53 8.05 7.15 -9.04
CA PRO A 53 7.57 8.37 -9.69
C PRO A 53 6.28 8.88 -9.05
#